data_AF-A0A9Q3DJ68-F1
#
_entry.id   AF-A0A9Q3DJ68-F1
#
_cell.length_a   1.000
_cell.length_b   1.000
_cell.length_c   1.000
_cell.angle_alpha   90.00
_cell.angle_beta   90.00
_cell.angle_gamma   90.00
#
_symmetry.space_group_name_H-M   'P 1'
#
loop_
_entity.id
_entity.type
_entity.pdbx_description
1 polymer ?
#
loop_
_entity_poly.entity_id
_entity_poly.type
_entity_poly.pdbx_seq_one_letter_code
_entity_poly.pdbx_strand_id
1 'polypeptide(L)'
;MQTQLKRGSFTLRSGKLSISSEDQPAHDIISLVFDGFSANALQRTNNMELGLSLAGFQVYDGTIKNRKNPEIVRMKERQSKLLQASHRFQSELKEQSALRDHHQFFTAYDPFFILRLSISLFMNKEIMQLYLK
;
A
#
# COMPACT_ATOMS: atom_id res chain seq x y z
N MET A 1 3.88 -13.17 -3.77
CA MET A 1 4.13 -12.85 -2.34
C MET A 1 3.09 -11.84 -1.87
N GLN A 2 2.50 -12.01 -0.69
CA GLN A 2 1.53 -11.07 -0.12
C GLN A 2 1.88 -10.79 1.34
N THR A 3 1.68 -9.55 1.78
CA THR A 3 1.84 -9.15 3.18
C THR A 3 0.78 -8.10 3.55
N GLN A 4 0.43 -8.05 4.84
CA GLN A 4 -0.58 -7.14 5.38
C GLN A 4 -0.14 -6.61 6.75
N LEU A 5 -0.48 -5.35 7.02
CA LEU A 5 -0.35 -4.70 8.32
C LEU A 5 -1.69 -4.07 8.68
N LYS A 6 -2.03 -4.04 9.96
CA LYS A 6 -3.20 -3.32 10.47
C LYS A 6 -2.87 -1.82 10.49
N ARG A 7 -2.53 -1.28 11.65
CA ARG A 7 -2.15 0.11 11.79
C ARG A 7 -0.64 0.30 11.65
N GLY A 8 -0.23 1.39 11.01
CA GLY A 8 1.18 1.78 10.91
C GLY A 8 1.34 3.21 10.40
N SER A 9 2.60 3.61 10.18
CA SER A 9 2.90 4.95 9.67
C SER A 9 4.17 5.00 8.83
N PHE A 10 4.16 5.90 7.85
CA PHE A 10 5.34 6.33 7.10
C PHE A 10 5.61 7.80 7.38
N THR A 11 6.86 8.14 7.67
CA THR A 11 7.24 9.51 7.98
C THR A 11 8.43 9.91 7.12
N LEU A 12 8.27 11.00 6.37
CA LEU A 12 9.39 11.66 5.72
C LEU A 12 10.05 12.59 6.74
N ARG A 13 11.34 12.40 6.98
CA ARG A 13 12.12 13.23 7.91
C ARG A 13 13.10 14.10 7.14
N SER A 14 13.24 15.35 7.57
CA SER A 14 14.28 16.27 7.14
C SER A 14 15.50 16.12 8.03
N GLY A 15 16.70 16.18 7.45
CA GLY A 15 17.97 16.10 8.17
C GLY A 15 18.68 14.77 7.99
N LYS A 16 19.97 14.74 8.35
CA LYS A 16 20.78 13.52 8.36
C LYS A 16 20.51 12.76 9.65
N LEU A 17 20.69 11.44 9.62
CA LEU A 17 20.77 10.63 10.82
C LEU A 17 22.08 11.00 11.53
N SER A 18 22.01 11.97 12.43
CA SER A 18 23.14 12.52 13.17
C SER A 18 23.90 11.40 13.88
N ILE A 19 25.19 11.29 13.58
CA ILE A 19 26.17 10.47 14.32
C ILE A 19 26.94 11.34 15.32
N SER A 20 26.73 12.66 15.26
CA SER A 20 27.46 13.69 16.00
C SER A 20 26.51 14.78 16.50
N SER A 21 26.72 15.21 17.74
CA SER A 21 25.87 16.13 18.51
C SER A 21 25.76 17.56 17.96
N GLU A 22 26.49 17.90 16.90
CA GLU A 22 26.49 19.24 16.28
C GLU A 22 25.47 19.39 15.12
N ASP A 23 24.95 18.28 14.59
CA ASP A 23 23.96 18.34 13.51
C ASP A 23 22.58 18.74 14.03
N GLN A 24 21.87 19.59 13.27
CA GLN A 24 20.47 19.91 13.54
C GLN A 24 19.64 18.62 13.61
N PRO A 25 18.83 18.42 14.67
CA PRO A 25 18.11 17.17 14.87
C PRO A 25 17.12 16.94 13.73
N ALA A 26 17.09 15.69 13.24
CA ALA A 26 16.16 15.29 12.20
C ALA A 26 14.71 15.53 12.66
N HIS A 27 13.90 16.22 11.85
CA HIS A 27 12.51 16.52 12.17
C HIS A 27 11.58 15.96 11.10
N ASP A 28 10.34 15.68 11.49
CA ASP A 28 9.36 15.10 10.58
C ASP A 28 8.81 16.21 9.67
N ILE A 29 8.78 15.97 8.35
CA ILE A 29 8.19 16.88 7.37
C ILE A 29 6.71 16.53 7.18
N ILE A 30 6.45 15.24 6.92
CA ILE A 30 5.10 14.73 6.67
C ILE A 30 5.00 13.30 7.19
N SER A 31 3.93 13.02 7.90
CA SER A 31 3.64 11.69 8.46
C SER A 31 2.30 11.19 7.94
N LEU A 32 2.30 10.00 7.34
CA LEU A 32 1.13 9.27 6.89
C LEU A 32 0.85 8.14 7.87
N VAL A 33 -0.33 8.13 8.49
CA VAL A 33 -0.80 7.04 9.37
C VAL A 33 -1.93 6.30 8.66
N PHE A 34 -1.89 4.98 8.64
CA PHE A 34 -2.90 4.13 8.00
C PHE A 34 -3.48 3.12 8.98
N ASP A 35 -4.72 2.66 8.73
CA ASP A 35 -5.42 1.67 9.55
C ASP A 35 -5.41 0.25 8.94
N GLY A 36 -5.02 0.15 7.66
CA GLY A 36 -4.67 -1.08 6.96
C GLY A 36 -3.62 -0.80 5.88
N PHE A 37 -2.67 -1.69 5.71
CA PHE A 37 -1.74 -1.71 4.59
C PHE A 37 -1.67 -3.13 4.01
N SER A 38 -1.68 -3.24 2.69
CA SER A 38 -1.45 -4.50 2.00
C SER A 38 -0.50 -4.31 0.84
N ALA A 39 0.40 -5.27 0.66
CA ALA A 39 1.29 -5.32 -0.48
C ALA A 39 1.27 -6.71 -1.11
N ASN A 40 1.28 -6.75 -2.44
CA ASN A 40 1.41 -7.97 -3.20
C ASN A 40 2.43 -7.78 -4.34
N ALA A 41 3.20 -8.83 -4.58
CA ALA A 41 4.12 -8.91 -5.69
C ALA A 41 3.85 -10.20 -6.47
N LEU A 42 3.71 -10.07 -7.78
CA LEU A 42 3.49 -11.16 -8.73
C LEU A 42 4.54 -11.09 -9.83
N GLN A 43 5.49 -12.03 -9.77
CA GLN A 43 6.45 -12.25 -10.84
C GLN A 43 5.83 -13.16 -11.90
N ARG A 44 5.86 -12.73 -13.15
CA ARG A 44 5.57 -13.52 -14.34
C ARG A 44 6.85 -13.66 -15.17
N THR A 45 6.84 -14.53 -16.17
CA THR A 45 8.02 -14.85 -17.00
C THR A 45 8.69 -13.60 -17.60
N ASN A 46 7.91 -12.59 -17.98
CA ASN A 46 8.40 -11.37 -18.64
C ASN A 46 7.87 -10.08 -18.00
N ASN A 47 7.27 -10.16 -16.81
CA ASN A 47 6.65 -9.01 -16.17
C ASN A 47 6.69 -9.17 -14.67
N MET A 48 6.93 -8.09 -13.94
CA MET A 48 6.76 -8.02 -12.51
C MET A 48 5.65 -7.02 -12.18
N GLU A 49 4.66 -7.45 -11.40
CA GLU A 49 3.58 -6.60 -10.93
C GLU A 49 3.67 -6.43 -9.41
N LEU A 50 3.61 -5.18 -8.96
CA LEU A 50 3.58 -4.81 -7.56
C LEU A 50 2.32 -3.99 -7.28
N GLY A 51 1.54 -4.42 -6.31
CA GLY A 51 0.38 -3.72 -5.81
C GLY A 51 0.59 -3.31 -4.35
N LEU A 52 0.25 -2.06 -4.05
CA LEU A 52 0.21 -1.51 -2.70
C LEU A 52 -1.17 -0.91 -2.45
N SER A 53 -1.68 -1.05 -1.24
CA SER A 53 -2.96 -0.43 -0.86
C SER A 53 -2.98 -0.02 0.58
N LEU A 54 -3.72 1.04 0.86
CA LEU A 54 -3.93 1.61 2.19
C LEU A 54 -5.43 1.71 2.49
N ALA A 55 -5.82 1.39 3.71
CA ALA A 55 -7.18 1.51 4.22
C ALA A 55 -7.19 2.47 5.40
N GLY A 56 -8.05 3.49 5.34
CA GLY A 56 -8.00 4.64 6.24
C GLY A 56 -6.67 5.38 6.13
N PHE A 57 -6.68 6.70 6.14
CA PHE A 57 -5.42 7.42 6.26
C PHE A 57 -5.56 8.79 6.92
N GLN A 58 -4.50 9.17 7.62
CA GLN A 58 -4.31 10.47 8.25
C GLN A 58 -2.97 11.03 7.80
N VAL A 59 -2.92 12.31 7.46
CA VAL A 59 -1.70 13.02 7.06
C VAL A 59 -1.44 14.15 8.05
N TYR A 60 -0.23 14.20 8.59
CA TYR A 60 0.22 15.23 9.51
C TYR A 60 1.32 16.09 8.87
N ASP A 61 1.19 17.40 9.01
CA ASP A 61 2.18 18.42 8.64
C ASP A 61 3.18 18.62 9.79
N GLY A 62 4.45 18.34 9.53
CA GLY A 62 5.54 18.60 10.46
C GLY A 62 6.38 19.84 10.13
N THR A 63 6.07 20.56 9.04
CA THR A 63 6.87 21.72 8.60
C THR A 63 6.80 22.92 9.54
N ILE A 64 5.75 23.01 10.36
CA ILE A 64 5.51 24.12 11.31
C ILE A 64 5.55 23.59 12.75
N LYS A 65 6.53 24.06 13.53
CA LYS A 65 6.67 23.70 14.95
C LYS A 65 5.47 24.21 15.77
N ASN A 66 5.06 23.43 16.78
CA ASN A 66 4.02 23.79 17.75
C ASN A 66 2.65 24.15 17.14
N ARG A 67 2.33 23.60 15.97
CA ARG A 67 1.02 23.82 15.34
C ARG A 67 -0.08 23.17 16.18
N LYS A 68 -1.15 23.90 16.46
CA LYS A 68 -2.31 23.39 17.21
C LYS A 68 -3.03 22.23 16.49
N ASN A 69 -3.09 22.28 15.16
CA ASN A 69 -3.76 21.31 14.31
C ASN A 69 -2.78 20.76 13.26
N PRO A 70 -1.97 19.74 13.58
CA PRO A 70 -1.00 19.16 12.65
C PRO A 70 -1.65 18.26 11.60
N GLU A 71 -2.85 17.73 11.83
CA GLU A 71 -3.58 16.89 10.88
C GLU A 71 -4.10 17.73 9.70
N ILE A 72 -3.61 17.46 8.48
CA ILE A 72 -4.05 18.12 7.24
C ILE A 72 -5.23 17.39 6.63
N VAL A 73 -5.16 16.05 6.62
CA VAL A 73 -6.14 15.18 5.95
C VAL A 73 -6.44 14.00 6.83
N ARG A 74 -7.73 13.65 6.95
CA ARG A 74 -8.16 12.38 7.50
C ARG A 74 -9.29 11.80 6.68
N MET A 75 -9.02 10.64 6.10
CA MET A 75 -10.06 9.80 5.56
C MET A 75 -10.47 8.80 6.62
N LYS A 76 -11.69 8.97 7.14
CA LYS A 76 -12.33 7.93 7.94
C LYS A 76 -12.72 6.81 7.00
N GLU A 77 -12.31 5.59 7.34
CA GLU A 77 -12.91 4.41 6.74
C GLU A 77 -14.42 4.49 6.96
N ARG A 78 -15.20 4.40 5.87
CA ARG A 78 -16.65 4.23 6.03
C ARG A 78 -16.79 2.87 6.68
N GLN A 79 -17.06 2.87 7.99
CA GLN A 79 -17.37 1.65 8.72
C GLN A 79 -18.37 0.89 7.86
N SER A 80 -17.90 -0.23 7.34
CA SER A 80 -18.64 -1.18 6.53
C SER A 80 -19.69 -1.91 7.38
N LYS A 81 -20.37 -1.19 8.28
CA LYS A 81 -21.61 -1.62 8.93
C LYS A 81 -22.70 -1.98 7.91
N LEU A 82 -22.52 -1.64 6.63
CA LEU A 82 -23.35 -2.14 5.53
C LEU A 82 -22.87 -3.47 4.93
N LEU A 83 -21.58 -3.82 4.98
CA LEU A 83 -21.02 -4.99 4.25
C LEU A 83 -21.34 -6.34 4.91
N GLN A 84 -21.65 -6.38 6.21
CA GLN A 84 -22.16 -7.62 6.82
C GLN A 84 -23.58 -7.96 6.35
N ALA A 85 -24.39 -6.96 5.99
CA ALA A 85 -25.71 -7.17 5.38
C ALA A 85 -25.61 -7.60 3.91
N SER A 86 -24.57 -7.14 3.18
CA SER A 86 -24.34 -7.48 1.76
C SER A 86 -23.68 -8.84 1.55
N HIS A 87 -22.83 -9.29 2.48
CA HIS A 87 -22.17 -10.60 2.42
C HIS A 87 -23.15 -11.78 2.48
N ARG A 88 -24.30 -11.60 3.15
CA ARG A 88 -25.36 -12.61 3.19
C ARG A 88 -26.10 -12.75 1.84
N PHE A 89 -26.15 -11.68 1.04
CA PHE A 89 -26.83 -11.65 -0.26
C PHE A 89 -25.95 -12.07 -1.45
N GLN A 90 -24.63 -11.90 -1.39
CA GLN A 90 -23.72 -12.21 -2.52
C GLN A 90 -23.26 -13.68 -2.60
N SER A 91 -23.47 -14.46 -1.53
CA SER A 91 -23.15 -15.89 -1.49
C SER A 91 -23.97 -16.69 -2.51
N GLU A 92 -25.15 -16.19 -2.88
CA GLU A 92 -26.08 -16.83 -3.83
C GLU A 92 -25.77 -16.53 -5.32
N LEU A 93 -24.82 -15.62 -5.62
CA LEU A 93 -24.45 -15.23 -7.00
C LEU A 93 -23.06 -15.72 -7.43
N LYS A 94 -22.36 -16.47 -6.57
CA LYS A 94 -20.97 -16.92 -6.78
C LYS A 94 -20.78 -18.13 -7.71
N GLU A 95 -21.85 -18.67 -8.29
CA GLU A 95 -21.76 -19.84 -9.17
C GLU A 95 -21.39 -19.53 -10.63
N GLN A 96 -21.25 -18.27 -11.03
CA GLN A 96 -20.94 -17.93 -12.43
C GLN A 96 -19.80 -16.91 -12.55
N SER A 97 -18.85 -17.21 -13.45
CA SER A 97 -17.74 -16.37 -13.95
C SER A 97 -16.40 -16.43 -13.20
N ALA A 98 -15.62 -17.47 -13.54
CA ALA A 98 -14.20 -17.67 -13.30
C ALA A 98 -13.27 -16.65 -14.01
N LEU A 99 -13.53 -15.34 -13.87
CA LEU A 99 -12.66 -14.25 -14.37
C LEU A 99 -12.32 -13.24 -13.25
N ARG A 100 -12.16 -13.72 -12.00
CA ARG A 100 -12.10 -12.85 -10.81
C ARG A 100 -10.86 -13.03 -9.93
N ASP A 101 -9.74 -13.50 -10.48
CA ASP A 101 -8.53 -13.69 -9.66
C ASP A 101 -7.89 -12.38 -9.18
N HIS A 102 -8.12 -11.23 -9.82
CA HIS A 102 -7.48 -9.98 -9.38
C HIS A 102 -8.23 -9.17 -8.31
N HIS A 103 -9.53 -9.44 -8.09
CA HIS A 103 -10.37 -8.63 -7.19
C HIS A 103 -10.55 -9.21 -5.78
N GLN A 104 -10.17 -10.47 -5.53
CA GLN A 104 -10.37 -11.10 -4.21
C GLN A 104 -9.27 -10.74 -3.19
N PHE A 105 -8.11 -10.24 -3.62
CA PHE A 105 -6.96 -10.05 -2.72
C PHE A 105 -7.02 -8.82 -1.82
N PHE A 106 -7.86 -7.83 -2.14
CA PHE A 106 -8.04 -6.60 -1.35
C PHE A 106 -9.29 -6.62 -0.45
N THR A 107 -9.93 -7.78 -0.25
CA THR A 107 -11.26 -7.85 0.40
C THR A 107 -11.25 -7.77 1.93
N ALA A 108 -10.08 -7.81 2.59
CA ALA A 108 -9.99 -7.68 4.05
C ALA A 108 -10.16 -6.23 4.55
N TYR A 109 -9.90 -5.23 3.70
CA TYR A 109 -10.06 -3.81 3.97
C TYR A 109 -10.52 -3.11 2.69
N ASP A 110 -11.55 -2.28 2.71
CA ASP A 110 -11.97 -1.49 1.54
C ASP A 110 -10.92 -0.39 1.29
N PRO A 111 -9.95 -0.59 0.37
CA PRO A 111 -8.82 0.32 0.28
C PRO A 111 -9.25 1.59 -0.43
N PHE A 112 -8.96 2.75 0.15
CA PHE A 112 -9.28 4.02 -0.50
C PHE A 112 -8.26 4.38 -1.58
N PHE A 113 -7.03 3.90 -1.43
CA PHE A 113 -5.92 4.17 -2.33
C PHE A 113 -5.22 2.89 -2.70
N ILE A 114 -4.99 2.74 -4.01
CA ILE A 114 -4.32 1.61 -4.62
C ILE A 114 -3.27 2.17 -5.57
N LEU A 115 -2.02 1.73 -5.40
CA LEU A 115 -0.94 1.96 -6.35
C LEU A 115 -0.57 0.62 -6.99
N ARG A 116 -0.60 0.57 -8.33
CA ARG A 116 -0.15 -0.59 -9.11
C ARG A 116 1.01 -0.18 -10.01
N LEU A 117 2.10 -0.93 -9.93
CA LEU A 117 3.26 -0.80 -10.78
C LEU A 117 3.45 -2.10 -11.56
N SER A 118 3.62 -1.99 -12.86
CA SER A 118 3.95 -3.12 -13.75
C SER A 118 5.24 -2.82 -14.47
N ILE A 119 6.22 -3.73 -14.36
CA ILE A 119 7.53 -3.62 -14.99
C ILE A 119 7.70 -4.78 -15.97
N SER A 120 7.69 -4.46 -17.26
CA SER A 120 8.02 -5.42 -18.31
C SER A 120 9.52 -5.72 -18.28
N LEU A 121 9.87 -6.98 -18.09
CA LEU A 121 11.24 -7.48 -18.15
C LEU A 121 11.47 -8.03 -19.56
N PHE A 122 12.21 -7.27 -20.37
CA PHE A 122 12.71 -7.78 -21.65
C PHE A 122 13.95 -8.62 -21.39
N MET A 123 13.84 -9.93 -21.57
CA MET A 123 15.01 -10.81 -21.64
C MET A 123 15.62 -10.71 -23.03
N ASN A 124 16.93 -10.38 -23.11
CA ASN A 124 17.67 -10.46 -24.36
C ASN A 124 17.76 -11.94 -24.77
N LYS A 125 17.35 -12.26 -26.00
CA LYS A 125 17.40 -13.62 -26.56
C LYS A 125 18.81 -14.21 -26.54
N GLU A 126 19.84 -13.37 -26.56
CA GLU A 126 21.25 -13.79 -26.47
C GLU A 126 21.62 -14.37 -25.09
N ILE A 127 20.97 -13.93 -24.02
CA ILE A 127 21.26 -14.40 -22.65
C ILE A 127 20.60 -15.75 -22.37
N MET A 128 19.48 -16.07 -23.03
CA MET A 128 18.80 -17.37 -22.86
C MET A 128 19.58 -18.55 -23.44
N GLN A 129 20.44 -18.32 -24.45
CA GLN A 129 21.29 -19.38 -25.02
C GLN A 129 22.44 -19.80 -24.10
N LEU A 130 22.76 -19.00 -23.07
CA LEU A 130 23.81 -19.31 -22.09
C LEU A 130 23.34 -20.24 -20.96
N TYR A 131 22.03 -20.45 -20.80
CA TYR A 131 21.45 -21.29 -19.74
C TYR A 131 20.96 -22.67 -20.25
N LEU A 132 21.16 -22.98 -21.53
CA LEU A 132 20.70 -24.20 -22.20
C LEU A 132 21.84 -25.17 -22.59
N LYS A 133 22.97 -25.15 -21.87
CA LYS A 133 24.03 -26.15 -22.00
C LYS A 133 23.99 -27.18 -20.87
#